data_AF-A0A7S2X3E4-F1
#
_entry.id   AF-A0A7S2X3E4-F1
#
_cell.length_a   1.000
_cell.length_b   1.000
_cell.length_c   1.000
_cell.angle_alpha   90.00
_cell.angle_beta   90.00
_cell.angle_gamma   90.00
#
_symmetry.space_group_name_H-M   'P 1'
#
loop_
_entity.id
_entity.type
_entity.pdbx_description
1 polymer ?
#
loop_
_entity_poly.entity_id
_entity_poly.type
_entity_poly.pdbx_seq_one_letter_code
_entity_poly.pdbx_strand_id
1 'polypeptide(L)'
;NVMGGMAPVPRTSMKEIVYSDRCGKCKLENVKVENKGIDYSGMENIYWKHKVARLESCSIVLEGNSEFEAKNVTLRGNQSFVVPDGHKISVYAGDSGEVVSECRPLAEGPSWTWQYALEKRGVVL
;
A
#
# COMPACT_ATOMS: atom_id res chain seq x y z
N ASN A 1 39.44 -27.36 -45.77
CA ASN A 1 39.76 -26.66 -44.51
C ASN A 1 38.52 -25.87 -44.12
N VAL A 2 37.71 -26.43 -43.22
CA VAL A 2 36.42 -25.86 -42.79
C VAL A 2 36.70 -25.00 -41.55
N MET A 3 36.59 -23.69 -41.67
CA MET A 3 36.42 -22.80 -40.52
C MET A 3 35.37 -21.76 -40.89
N GLY A 4 34.11 -22.13 -40.68
CA GLY A 4 33.01 -21.16 -40.64
C GLY A 4 33.21 -20.25 -39.45
N GLY A 5 33.29 -18.94 -39.68
CA GLY A 5 33.34 -17.95 -38.62
C GLY A 5 32.10 -18.05 -37.74
N MET A 6 32.30 -18.30 -36.44
CA MET A 6 31.24 -18.16 -35.45
C MET A 6 30.81 -16.69 -35.40
N ALA A 7 29.59 -16.42 -35.88
CA ALA A 7 28.93 -15.15 -35.59
C ALA A 7 28.83 -14.98 -34.07
N PRO A 8 29.02 -13.76 -33.53
CA PRO A 8 28.89 -13.51 -32.11
C PRO A 8 27.49 -13.90 -31.65
N VAL A 9 27.42 -14.80 -30.67
CA VAL A 9 26.18 -15.19 -30.00
C VAL A 9 25.55 -13.92 -29.42
N PRO A 10 24.28 -13.60 -29.70
CA PRO A 10 23.64 -12.44 -29.10
C PRO A 10 23.66 -12.62 -27.59
N ARG A 11 24.21 -11.62 -26.88
CA ARG A 11 24.16 -11.55 -25.42
C ARG A 11 22.71 -11.78 -25.01
N THR A 12 22.45 -12.88 -24.31
CA THR A 12 21.17 -13.15 -23.66
C THR A 12 20.79 -11.87 -22.93
N SER A 13 19.69 -11.25 -23.33
CA SER A 13 19.15 -10.09 -22.63
C SER A 13 18.92 -10.53 -21.20
N MET A 14 19.71 -9.99 -20.27
CA MET A 14 19.44 -10.14 -18.85
C MET A 14 18.02 -9.64 -18.65
N LYS A 15 17.12 -10.53 -18.26
CA LYS A 15 15.81 -10.15 -17.73
C LYS A 15 16.06 -9.53 -16.37
N GLU A 16 16.39 -8.25 -16.35
CA GLU A 16 16.41 -7.47 -15.12
C GLU A 16 14.98 -7.40 -14.60
N ILE A 17 14.81 -7.65 -13.30
CA ILE A 17 13.54 -7.47 -12.63
C ILE A 17 13.29 -5.96 -12.56
N VAL A 18 12.36 -5.47 -13.37
CA VAL A 18 11.90 -4.07 -13.32
C VAL A 18 10.69 -4.02 -12.39
N TYR A 19 10.84 -3.32 -11.27
CA TYR A 19 9.72 -3.08 -10.35
C TYR A 19 8.80 -1.99 -10.90
N SER A 20 7.49 -2.15 -10.67
CA SER A 20 6.48 -1.16 -11.06
C SER A 20 6.68 0.14 -10.28
N ASP A 21 6.58 1.26 -10.98
CA ASP A 21 6.46 2.61 -10.43
C ASP A 21 5.03 2.92 -9.94
N ARG A 22 4.05 2.11 -10.36
CA ARG A 22 2.64 2.21 -9.95
C ARG A 22 2.39 1.29 -8.75
N CYS A 23 2.26 1.88 -7.57
CA CYS A 23 1.99 1.19 -6.31
C CYS A 23 1.13 2.06 -5.39
N GLY A 24 0.15 1.45 -4.74
CA GLY A 24 -0.69 2.16 -3.78
C GLY A 24 0.10 2.66 -2.56
N LYS A 25 -0.27 3.82 -2.03
CA LYS A 25 0.36 4.45 -0.86
C LYS A 25 -0.64 4.57 0.27
N CYS A 26 -0.23 4.19 1.48
CA CYS A 26 -0.96 4.53 2.70
C CYS A 26 -0.01 5.29 3.63
N LYS A 27 -0.39 6.50 4.01
CA LYS A 27 0.35 7.33 4.96
C LYS A 27 -0.56 7.69 6.12
N LEU A 28 -0.14 7.32 7.33
CA LEU A 28 -0.83 7.65 8.57
C LEU A 28 0.12 8.50 9.43
N GLU A 29 -0.25 9.74 9.72
CA GLU A 29 0.56 10.68 10.48
C GLU A 29 -0.23 11.21 11.67
N ASN A 30 0.18 10.87 12.90
CA ASN A 30 -0.54 11.25 14.12
C ASN A 30 -2.03 10.87 14.06
N VAL A 31 -2.31 9.61 13.71
CA VAL A 31 -3.66 9.05 13.63
C VAL A 31 -3.93 8.22 14.87
N LYS A 32 -5.05 8.48 15.53
CA LYS A 32 -5.53 7.65 16.64
C LYS A 32 -6.70 6.80 16.16
N VAL A 33 -6.70 5.51 16.46
CA VAL A 33 -7.83 4.61 16.17
C VAL A 33 -8.44 4.16 17.49
N GLU A 34 -9.75 4.40 17.66
CA GLU A 34 -10.51 4.01 18.83
C GLU A 34 -11.68 3.13 18.39
N ASN A 35 -11.51 1.81 18.51
CA ASN A 35 -12.53 0.83 18.16
C ASN A 35 -12.62 -0.25 19.25
N LYS A 36 -13.72 -1.01 19.25
CA LYS A 36 -13.93 -2.15 20.16
C LYS A 36 -13.04 -3.36 19.86
N GLY A 37 -12.32 -3.35 18.73
CA GLY A 37 -11.32 -4.36 18.39
C GLY A 37 -11.89 -5.76 18.19
N ILE A 38 -11.12 -6.75 18.66
CA ILE A 38 -11.39 -8.18 18.53
C ILE A 38 -12.28 -8.64 19.69
N ASP A 39 -13.26 -9.50 19.39
CA ASP A 39 -13.97 -10.25 20.42
C ASP A 39 -13.09 -11.39 20.91
N TYR A 40 -12.40 -11.19 22.03
CA TYR A 40 -11.52 -12.19 22.64
C TYR A 40 -12.26 -13.40 23.22
N SER A 41 -13.59 -13.30 23.43
CA SER A 41 -14.40 -14.41 23.96
C SER A 41 -14.82 -15.41 22.88
N GLY A 42 -14.62 -15.08 21.61
CA GLY A 42 -14.95 -15.93 20.47
C GLY A 42 -14.18 -17.25 20.47
N MET A 43 -14.86 -18.36 20.74
CA MET A 43 -14.26 -19.71 20.74
C MET A 43 -13.72 -20.14 19.36
N GLU A 44 -14.18 -19.51 18.29
CA GLU A 44 -13.73 -19.80 16.92
C GLU A 44 -12.49 -19.01 16.47
N ASN A 45 -11.91 -18.19 17.35
CA ASN A 45 -10.75 -17.37 17.02
C ASN A 45 -9.50 -18.23 16.80
N ILE A 46 -8.93 -18.13 15.60
CA ILE A 46 -7.64 -18.73 15.22
C ILE A 46 -6.67 -17.60 14.88
N TYR A 47 -5.97 -17.10 15.90
CA TYR A 47 -5.10 -15.92 15.82
C TYR A 47 -4.00 -16.06 14.77
N TRP A 48 -3.34 -17.22 14.69
CA TRP A 48 -2.26 -17.45 13.73
C TRP A 48 -2.72 -17.51 12.27
N LYS A 49 -4.03 -17.71 12.02
CA LYS A 49 -4.64 -17.66 10.68
C LYS A 49 -5.25 -16.29 10.36
N HIS A 50 -5.12 -15.30 11.25
CA HIS A 50 -5.89 -14.05 11.20
C HIS A 50 -7.43 -14.25 11.12
N LYS A 51 -7.93 -15.43 11.52
CA LYS A 51 -9.36 -15.72 11.58
C LYS A 51 -9.86 -15.36 12.97
N VAL A 52 -10.20 -14.09 13.17
CA VAL A 52 -10.67 -13.54 14.45
C VAL A 52 -11.99 -12.82 14.27
N ALA A 53 -12.91 -13.00 15.22
CA ALA A 53 -14.15 -12.23 15.31
C ALA A 53 -13.83 -10.79 15.73
N ARG A 54 -14.32 -9.80 14.98
CA ARG A 54 -14.10 -8.38 15.27
C ARG A 54 -15.42 -7.73 15.65
N LEU A 55 -15.41 -6.99 16.75
CA LEU A 55 -16.53 -6.13 17.16
C LEU A 55 -16.56 -4.88 16.27
N GLU A 56 -15.39 -4.28 16.04
CA GLU A 56 -15.21 -3.11 15.17
C GLU A 56 -13.82 -3.17 14.53
N SER A 57 -13.67 -2.54 13.36
CA SER A 57 -12.40 -2.49 12.66
C SER A 57 -12.22 -1.17 11.92
N CYS A 58 -10.98 -0.78 11.66
CA CYS A 58 -10.65 0.29 10.74
C CYS A 58 -9.94 -0.33 9.53
N SER A 59 -10.64 -0.48 8.40
CA SER A 59 -10.08 -1.05 7.17
C SER A 59 -9.80 0.02 6.14
N ILE A 60 -8.59 -0.01 5.57
CA ILE A 60 -8.19 0.83 4.44
C ILE A 60 -7.85 -0.12 3.30
N VAL A 61 -8.60 -0.04 2.21
CA VAL A 61 -8.42 -0.87 1.01
C VAL A 61 -8.00 0.05 -0.12
N LEU A 62 -6.80 -0.19 -0.65
CA LEU A 62 -6.25 0.53 -1.79
C LEU A 62 -6.47 -0.31 -3.06
N GLU A 63 -7.24 0.19 -4.00
CA GLU A 63 -7.40 -0.43 -5.31
C GLU A 63 -6.34 0.13 -6.26
N GLY A 64 -5.57 -0.73 -6.94
CA GLY A 64 -4.59 -0.31 -7.94
C GLY A 64 -3.54 0.71 -7.46
N ASN A 65 -3.33 1.75 -8.26
CA ASN A 65 -2.46 2.89 -7.99
C ASN A 65 -3.25 4.00 -7.27
N SER A 66 -3.59 3.75 -6.00
CA SER A 66 -4.36 4.67 -5.16
C SER A 66 -3.59 5.15 -3.94
N GLU A 67 -3.97 6.29 -3.41
CA GLU A 67 -3.31 6.89 -2.26
C GLU A 67 -4.27 7.17 -1.11
N PHE A 68 -3.88 6.81 0.11
CA PHE A 68 -4.58 7.17 1.33
C PHE A 68 -3.63 7.98 2.22
N GLU A 69 -4.05 9.16 2.65
CA GLU A 69 -3.32 9.98 3.60
C GLU A 69 -4.24 10.38 4.75
N ALA A 70 -3.95 9.94 5.96
CA ALA A 70 -4.64 10.39 7.16
C ALA A 70 -3.69 11.17 8.07
N LYS A 71 -4.09 12.37 8.50
CA LYS A 71 -3.26 13.25 9.32
C LYS A 71 -4.04 13.89 10.47
N ASN A 72 -3.47 13.84 11.68
CA ASN A 72 -3.99 14.51 12.88
C ASN A 72 -5.47 14.21 13.16
N VAL A 73 -5.88 12.95 13.04
CA VAL A 73 -7.30 12.56 13.10
C VAL A 73 -7.52 11.37 14.04
N THR A 74 -8.67 11.37 14.72
CA THR A 74 -9.11 10.22 15.54
C THR A 74 -10.23 9.49 14.82
N LEU A 75 -9.97 8.26 14.37
CA LEU A 75 -10.92 7.37 13.72
C LEU A 75 -11.64 6.53 14.78
N ARG A 76 -12.95 6.73 14.93
CA ARG A 76 -13.76 6.06 15.96
C ARG A 76 -14.71 5.04 15.36
N GLY A 77 -14.88 3.90 16.04
CA GLY A 77 -15.86 2.87 15.69
C GLY A 77 -15.42 1.99 14.51
N ASN A 78 -16.41 1.46 13.79
CA ASN A 78 -16.19 0.63 12.60
C ASN A 78 -16.04 1.52 11.35
N GLN A 79 -14.82 1.69 10.88
CA GLN A 79 -14.46 2.55 9.75
C GLN A 79 -14.00 1.71 8.57
N SER A 80 -14.45 2.06 7.37
CA SER A 80 -14.01 1.41 6.13
C SER A 80 -13.76 2.46 5.05
N PHE A 81 -12.53 2.52 4.57
CA PHE A 81 -12.09 3.38 3.49
C PHE A 81 -11.68 2.51 2.30
N VAL A 82 -12.37 2.68 1.17
CA VAL A 82 -11.98 2.07 -0.10
C VAL A 82 -11.54 3.19 -1.00
N VAL A 83 -10.26 3.17 -1.41
CA VAL A 83 -9.68 4.15 -2.32
C VAL A 83 -9.66 3.54 -3.72
N PRO A 84 -10.45 4.07 -4.67
CA PRO A 84 -10.46 3.57 -6.03
C PRO A 84 -9.12 3.78 -6.73
N ASP A 85 -8.85 2.96 -7.75
CA ASP A 85 -7.65 3.13 -8.58
C ASP A 85 -7.56 4.55 -9.18
N GLY A 86 -6.35 5.11 -9.18
CA GLY A 86 -6.08 6.46 -9.66
C GLY A 86 -6.61 7.59 -8.77
N HIS A 87 -7.05 7.30 -7.53
CA HIS A 87 -7.56 8.31 -6.61
C HIS A 87 -6.71 8.43 -5.35
N LYS A 88 -6.75 9.62 -4.75
CA LYS A 88 -6.22 9.92 -3.43
C LYS A 88 -7.35 10.28 -2.47
N ILE A 89 -7.47 9.57 -1.36
CA ILE A 89 -8.30 9.95 -0.22
C ILE A 89 -7.43 10.59 0.85
N SER A 90 -7.76 11.82 1.25
CA SER A 90 -7.13 12.53 2.37
C SER A 90 -8.11 12.63 3.53
N VAL A 91 -7.71 12.19 4.71
CA VAL A 91 -8.54 12.18 5.93
C VAL A 91 -7.88 13.04 6.99
N TYR A 92 -8.63 13.98 7.55
CA TYR A 92 -8.13 14.90 8.57
C TYR A 92 -9.26 15.28 9.54
N ALA A 93 -8.91 15.88 10.67
CA ALA A 93 -9.89 16.44 11.59
C ALA A 93 -10.33 17.84 11.10
N GLY A 94 -11.65 18.05 10.97
CA GLY A 94 -12.24 19.36 10.73
C GLY A 94 -12.19 20.25 11.98
N ASP A 95 -12.65 21.49 11.84
CA ASP A 95 -12.54 22.50 12.90
C ASP A 95 -13.30 22.12 14.18
N SER A 96 -14.35 21.29 14.07
CA SER A 96 -15.10 20.79 15.22
C SER A 96 -14.64 19.40 15.70
N GLY A 97 -13.54 18.88 15.17
CA GLY A 97 -12.98 17.55 15.50
C GLY A 97 -13.69 16.38 14.79
N GLU A 98 -14.57 16.69 13.84
CA GLU A 98 -15.19 15.72 12.94
C GLU A 98 -14.17 15.15 11.96
N VAL A 99 -14.38 13.91 11.53
CA VAL A 99 -13.53 13.28 10.51
C VAL A 99 -13.98 13.80 9.15
N VAL A 100 -13.13 14.57 8.49
CA VAL A 100 -13.33 15.04 7.12
C VAL A 100 -12.52 14.14 6.19
N SER A 101 -13.15 13.70 5.10
CA SER A 101 -12.49 12.94 4.05
C SER A 101 -12.71 13.61 2.69
N GLU A 102 -11.63 13.70 1.92
CA GLU A 102 -11.65 14.25 0.58
C GLU A 102 -11.07 13.26 -0.42
N CYS A 103 -11.82 12.97 -1.48
CA CYS A 103 -11.35 12.15 -2.59
C CYS A 103 -10.99 13.05 -3.77
N ARG A 104 -9.79 12.88 -4.33
CA ARG A 104 -9.31 13.63 -5.49
C ARG A 104 -8.65 12.67 -6.48
N PRO A 105 -8.79 12.89 -7.80
CA PRO A 105 -8.03 12.14 -8.79
C PRO A 105 -6.52 12.40 -8.65
N LEU A 106 -5.68 11.39 -8.87
CA LEU A 106 -4.24 11.55 -9.02
C LEU A 106 -3.97 12.10 -10.44
N ALA A 107 -3.50 13.34 -10.53
CA ALA A 107 -3.11 13.93 -11.80
C ALA A 107 -1.70 13.45 -12.21
N GLU A 108 -1.58 12.96 -13.45
CA GLU A 108 -0.34 12.64 -14.19
C GLU A 108 0.65 11.62 -13.57
N GLY A 109 0.25 10.85 -12.56
CA GLY A 109 1.06 9.74 -12.07
C GLY A 109 1.05 9.58 -10.55
N PRO A 110 1.82 8.61 -10.02
CA PRO A 110 1.91 8.41 -8.58
C PRO A 110 2.67 9.57 -7.92
N SER A 111 2.24 10.03 -6.74
CA SER A 111 2.95 11.10 -6.00
C SER A 111 4.28 10.65 -5.40
N TRP A 112 4.64 9.39 -5.59
CA TRP A 112 5.77 8.72 -5.00
C TRP A 112 6.20 7.55 -5.88
N THR A 113 7.48 7.20 -5.82
CA THR A 113 8.00 5.97 -6.43
C THR A 113 9.05 5.35 -5.52
N TRP A 114 9.13 4.02 -5.51
CA TRP A 114 10.23 3.32 -4.85
C TRP A 114 11.53 3.56 -5.62
N GLN A 115 12.54 4.08 -4.94
CA GLN A 115 13.90 4.13 -5.45
C GLN A 115 14.63 2.88 -4.97
N TYR A 116 14.70 1.85 -5.82
CA TYR A 116 15.44 0.63 -5.52
C TYR A 116 16.93 0.84 -5.81
N ALA A 117 17.76 0.73 -4.78
CA ALA A 117 19.21 0.64 -4.92
C ALA A 117 19.63 -0.82 -4.65
N LEU A 118 20.04 -1.54 -5.70
CA LEU A 118 20.57 -2.89 -5.58
C LEU A 118 22.09 -2.85 -5.79
N GLU A 119 22.86 -3.24 -4.78
CA GLU A 119 24.28 -3.52 -5.00
C GLU A 119 24.46 -4.78 -5.86
N LYS A 120 25.58 -4.89 -6.58
CA LYS A 120 25.94 -5.99 -7.51
C LYS A 120 25.89 -7.42 -6.92
N ARG A 121 25.59 -7.57 -5.62
CA ARG A 121 25.49 -8.86 -4.90
C ARG A 121 24.14 -9.11 -4.22
N GLY A 122 23.12 -8.28 -4.43
CA GLY A 122 21.76 -8.54 -3.93
C GLY A 122 21.60 -8.37 -2.41
N VAL A 123 22.44 -7.56 -1.78
CA VAL A 123 22.26 -7.16 -0.38
C VAL A 123 21.64 -5.76 -0.36
N VAL A 124 20.56 -5.59 0.41
CA VAL A 124 19.82 -4.33 0.56
C VAL A 124 20.30 -3.64 1.84
N LEU A 125 20.60 -2.34 1.76
CA LEU A 125 20.92 -1.46 2.90
C LEU A 125 19.66 -1.04 3.67
#